data_AF-A0A7S3XAF7-F1
#
_entry.id   AF-A0A7S3XAF7-F1
#
_cell.length_a   1.000
_cell.length_b   1.000
_cell.length_c   1.000
_cell.angle_alpha   90.00
_cell.angle_beta   90.00
_cell.angle_gamma   90.00
#
_symmetry.space_group_name_H-M   'P 1'
#
loop_
_entity.id
_entity.type
_entity.pdbx_description
1 polymer ?
#
loop_
_entity_poly.entity_id
_entity_poly.type
_entity_poly.pdbx_seq_one_letter_code
_entity_poly.pdbx_strand_id
1 'polypeptide(L)'
;AEEKEEDRSIRFRNYMPRTQELRDFIMARVSSAEIEDQIDAEIADLTAAGEDQDQVLAIAPRKPNWDLKREVERKATVLQARTDRAVVQLIRQRLKQDKAPAGKEAGANAEDEKSGRDESSMALAREVAKAGTKRGAGADSDDD
;
A
#
# COMPACT_ATOMS: atom_id res chain seq x y z
N ALA A 1 18.93 -55.32 -43.81
CA ALA A 1 18.53 -54.36 -42.76
C ALA A 1 17.29 -54.95 -42.13
N GLU A 2 17.42 -55.56 -40.95
CA GLU A 2 16.28 -56.17 -40.24
C GLU A 2 15.65 -55.09 -39.36
N GLU A 3 14.44 -54.69 -39.72
CA GLU A 3 13.59 -53.80 -38.95
C GLU A 3 13.06 -54.57 -37.74
N LYS A 4 13.51 -54.19 -36.54
CA LYS A 4 12.87 -54.63 -35.29
C LYS A 4 11.58 -53.84 -35.16
N GLU A 5 10.46 -54.46 -35.51
CA GLU A 5 9.15 -53.96 -35.08
C GLU A 5 9.11 -54.03 -33.56
N GLU A 6 9.33 -52.89 -32.90
CA GLU A 6 9.05 -52.74 -31.48
C GLU A 6 7.52 -52.81 -31.32
N ASP A 7 7.03 -54.00 -31.02
CA ASP A 7 5.65 -54.25 -30.63
C ASP A 7 5.23 -53.21 -29.60
N ARG A 8 4.27 -52.36 -29.96
CA ARG A 8 3.74 -51.34 -29.05
C ARG A 8 3.06 -52.02 -27.88
N SER A 9 3.80 -52.19 -26.79
CA SER A 9 3.32 -52.81 -25.55
C SER A 9 2.14 -52.01 -24.97
N ILE A 10 1.03 -52.72 -24.75
CA ILE A 10 -0.18 -52.16 -24.13
C ILE A 10 0.16 -51.79 -22.68
N ARG A 11 -0.20 -50.58 -22.23
CA ARG A 11 -0.01 -50.13 -20.84
C ARG A 11 -1.27 -49.50 -20.28
N PHE A 12 -1.67 -49.89 -19.08
CA PHE A 12 -2.91 -49.43 -18.43
C PHE A 12 -2.62 -48.35 -17.39
N ARG A 13 -3.20 -47.15 -17.56
CA ARG A 13 -3.05 -46.01 -16.63
C ARG A 13 -4.22 -45.87 -15.64
N ASN A 14 -5.45 -46.08 -16.10
CA ASN A 14 -6.69 -45.88 -15.32
C ASN A 14 -7.60 -47.12 -15.28
N TYR A 15 -7.10 -48.30 -15.65
CA TYR A 15 -7.86 -49.55 -15.68
C TYR A 15 -7.12 -50.66 -14.94
N MET A 16 -7.86 -51.47 -14.16
CA MET A 16 -7.36 -52.69 -13.53
C MET A 16 -7.89 -53.92 -14.27
N PRO A 17 -7.09 -54.57 -15.13
CA PRO A 17 -7.51 -55.78 -15.82
C PRO A 17 -7.77 -56.94 -14.86
N ARG A 18 -8.80 -57.74 -15.15
CA ARG A 18 -9.18 -58.90 -14.33
C ARG A 18 -8.21 -60.07 -14.48
N THR A 19 -7.69 -60.29 -15.68
CA THR A 19 -6.72 -61.35 -16.03
C THR A 19 -5.35 -61.04 -15.44
N GLN A 20 -4.65 -62.07 -14.93
CA GLN A 20 -3.36 -61.91 -14.24
C GLN A 20 -2.25 -61.44 -15.17
N GLU A 21 -2.17 -61.97 -16.39
CA GLU A 21 -1.15 -61.63 -17.40
C GLU A 21 -1.17 -60.14 -17.81
N LEU A 22 -2.34 -59.49 -17.76
CA LEU A 22 -2.48 -58.08 -18.13
C LEU A 22 -2.18 -57.13 -16.96
N ARG A 23 -2.00 -57.62 -15.73
CA ARG A 23 -1.70 -56.79 -14.55
C ARG A 23 -0.26 -56.27 -14.56
N ASP A 24 0.66 -57.02 -15.16
CA ASP A 24 2.07 -56.63 -15.28
C ASP A 24 2.25 -55.40 -16.19
N PHE A 25 1.23 -55.08 -16.99
CA PHE A 25 1.18 -53.92 -17.88
C PHE A 25 0.53 -52.69 -17.24
N ILE A 26 0.20 -52.71 -15.94
CA ILE A 26 -0.30 -51.53 -15.21
C ILE A 26 0.86 -50.57 -14.95
N MET A 27 0.71 -49.32 -15.36
CA MET A 27 1.71 -48.30 -15.03
C MET A 27 1.67 -47.99 -13.53
N ALA A 28 2.85 -47.84 -12.93
CA ALA A 28 2.95 -47.28 -11.59
C ALA A 28 2.29 -45.89 -11.56
N ARG A 29 1.49 -45.64 -10.52
CA ARG A 29 0.97 -44.29 -10.29
C ARG A 29 2.15 -43.39 -9.98
N VAL A 30 2.27 -42.32 -10.76
CA VAL A 30 3.21 -41.24 -10.45
C VAL A 30 2.77 -40.63 -9.13
N SER A 31 3.63 -40.73 -8.10
CA SER A 31 3.41 -40.09 -6.81
C SER A 31 3.75 -38.62 -6.92
N SER A 32 2.89 -37.75 -6.38
CA SER A 32 3.15 -36.32 -6.22
C SER A 32 4.09 -36.00 -5.06
N ALA A 33 4.44 -36.99 -4.24
CA ALA A 33 5.27 -36.83 -3.03
C ALA A 33 6.57 -36.07 -3.30
N GLU A 34 7.29 -36.37 -4.39
CA GLU A 34 8.54 -35.67 -4.73
C GLU A 34 8.33 -34.18 -5.04
N ILE A 35 7.17 -33.82 -5.59
CA ILE A 35 6.79 -32.44 -5.92
C ILE A 35 6.30 -31.73 -4.65
N GLU A 36 5.55 -32.43 -3.80
CA GLU A 36 5.10 -31.95 -2.50
C GLU A 36 6.32 -31.61 -1.60
N ASP A 37 7.30 -32.52 -1.51
CA ASP A 37 8.53 -32.29 -0.75
C ASP A 37 9.35 -31.10 -1.29
N GLN A 38 9.37 -30.90 -2.61
CA GLN A 38 10.03 -29.74 -3.24
C GLN A 38 9.31 -28.43 -2.92
N ILE A 39 7.98 -28.43 -2.97
CA ILE A 39 7.14 -27.28 -2.65
C ILE A 39 7.31 -26.91 -1.17
N ASP A 40 7.31 -27.90 -0.27
CA ASP A 40 7.48 -27.67 1.16
C ASP A 40 8.87 -27.09 1.49
N ALA A 41 9.92 -27.54 0.80
CA ALA A 41 11.26 -26.97 0.93
C ALA A 41 11.32 -25.51 0.43
N GLU A 42 10.72 -25.22 -0.73
CA GLU A 42 10.66 -23.86 -1.28
C GLU A 42 9.85 -22.91 -0.38
N ILE A 43 8.74 -23.37 0.19
CA ILE A 43 7.96 -22.60 1.16
C ILE A 43 8.79 -22.32 2.41
N ALA A 44 9.50 -23.33 2.94
CA ALA A 44 10.35 -23.16 4.12
C ALA A 44 11.44 -22.10 3.88
N ASP A 45 12.13 -22.18 2.74
CA ASP A 45 13.17 -21.23 2.35
C ASP A 45 12.61 -19.81 2.19
N LEU A 46 11.45 -19.66 1.55
CA LEU A 46 10.78 -18.36 1.38
C LEU A 46 10.27 -17.80 2.70
N THR A 47 9.80 -18.65 3.63
CA THR A 47 9.38 -18.19 4.96
C THR A 47 10.56 -17.74 5.81
N ALA A 48 11.70 -18.43 5.75
CA ALA A 48 12.92 -18.02 6.45
C ALA A 48 13.51 -16.73 5.88
N ALA A 49 13.44 -16.54 4.56
CA ALA A 49 13.86 -15.31 3.91
C ALA A 49 12.87 -14.14 4.10
N GLY A 50 11.61 -14.44 4.44
CA GLY A 50 10.51 -13.48 4.57
C GLY A 50 10.34 -12.89 5.97
N GLU A 51 11.10 -13.33 6.98
CA GLU A 51 11.05 -12.80 8.35
C GLU A 51 11.46 -11.32 8.43
N ASP A 52 12.15 -10.78 7.41
CA ASP A 52 12.62 -9.41 7.47
C ASP A 52 11.61 -8.35 6.99
N GLN A 53 10.70 -8.59 6.03
CA GLN A 53 9.79 -7.53 5.55
C GLN A 53 8.43 -8.03 5.01
N ASP A 54 7.39 -7.90 5.84
CA ASP A 54 6.00 -7.55 5.46
C ASP A 54 5.20 -8.42 4.46
N GLN A 55 5.72 -9.55 3.96
CA GLN A 55 5.03 -10.35 2.94
C GLN A 55 4.25 -11.57 3.46
N VAL A 56 4.30 -11.87 4.77
CA VAL A 56 3.40 -12.87 5.39
C VAL A 56 1.94 -12.38 5.45
N LEU A 57 1.69 -11.10 5.11
CA LEU A 57 0.36 -10.51 4.94
C LEU A 57 -0.35 -10.88 3.62
N ALA A 58 0.22 -11.76 2.79
CA ALA A 58 -0.36 -12.16 1.50
C ALA A 58 -1.35 -13.34 1.58
N ILE A 59 -1.50 -14.02 2.73
CA ILE A 59 -2.43 -15.16 2.89
C ILE A 59 -3.49 -14.91 3.99
N ALA A 60 -3.48 -13.76 4.66
CA ALA A 60 -4.57 -13.37 5.58
C ALA A 60 -5.58 -12.44 4.86
N PRO A 61 -6.91 -12.64 5.04
CA PRO A 61 -7.88 -11.62 4.64
C PRO A 61 -7.59 -10.34 5.43
N ARG A 62 -7.17 -9.28 4.72
CA ARG A 62 -6.95 -7.95 5.31
C ARG A 62 -8.21 -7.48 6.06
N LYS A 63 -8.03 -6.61 7.07
CA LYS A 63 -9.15 -5.91 7.77
C LYS A 63 -10.16 -5.41 6.71
N PRO A 64 -11.47 -5.65 6.86
CA PRO A 64 -12.47 -5.41 5.80
C PRO A 64 -12.49 -3.95 5.31
N ASN A 65 -12.00 -3.01 6.11
CA ASN A 65 -11.98 -1.58 5.82
C ASN A 65 -10.63 -1.07 5.31
N TRP A 66 -9.66 -1.94 5.00
CA TRP A 66 -8.32 -1.51 4.58
C TRP A 66 -8.34 -0.74 3.26
N ASP A 67 -9.21 -1.17 2.34
CA ASP A 67 -9.42 -0.50 1.07
C ASP A 67 -10.13 0.84 1.27
N LEU A 68 -11.11 0.87 2.18
CA LEU A 68 -11.80 2.09 2.56
C LEU A 68 -10.82 3.13 3.12
N LYS A 69 -9.90 2.72 4.01
CA LYS A 69 -8.88 3.61 4.56
C LYS A 69 -8.01 4.20 3.44
N ARG A 70 -7.51 3.36 2.53
CA ARG A 70 -6.67 3.79 1.41
C ARG A 70 -7.39 4.72 0.43
N GLU A 71 -8.64 4.40 0.07
CA GLU A 71 -9.43 5.19 -0.87
C GLU A 71 -9.87 6.53 -0.25
N VAL A 72 -10.21 6.54 1.04
CA VAL A 72 -10.58 7.75 1.78
C VAL A 72 -9.36 8.63 2.01
N GLU A 73 -8.21 8.09 2.38
CA GLU A 73 -6.97 8.84 2.56
C GLU A 73 -6.57 9.58 1.27
N ARG A 74 -6.64 8.91 0.11
CA ARG A 74 -6.36 9.55 -1.18
C ARG A 74 -7.27 10.75 -1.47
N LYS A 75 -8.56 10.67 -1.09
CA LYS A 75 -9.50 11.79 -1.26
C LYS A 75 -9.28 12.87 -0.19
N ALA A 76 -8.96 12.47 1.04
CA ALA A 76 -8.72 13.35 2.17
C ALA A 76 -7.49 14.25 1.95
N THR A 77 -6.39 13.72 1.41
CA THR A 77 -5.19 14.51 1.10
C THR A 77 -5.46 15.65 0.11
N VAL A 78 -6.22 15.37 -0.96
CA VAL A 78 -6.62 16.39 -1.95
C VAL A 78 -7.52 17.44 -1.32
N LEU A 79 -8.48 17.00 -0.49
CA LEU A 79 -9.40 17.90 0.19
C LEU A 79 -8.68 18.77 1.22
N GLN A 80 -7.79 18.19 2.02
CA GLN A 80 -6.97 18.90 3.01
C GLN A 80 -6.14 20.00 2.36
N ALA A 81 -5.49 19.71 1.23
CA ALA A 81 -4.73 20.72 0.48
C ALA A 81 -5.61 21.85 -0.07
N ARG A 82 -6.89 21.62 -0.36
CA ARG A 82 -7.84 22.67 -0.77
C ARG A 82 -8.34 23.46 0.44
N THR A 83 -8.63 22.79 1.55
CA THR A 83 -9.03 23.41 2.81
C THR A 83 -7.95 24.33 3.33
N ASP A 84 -6.69 23.92 3.35
CA ASP A 84 -5.57 24.76 3.80
C ASP A 84 -5.43 26.01 2.92
N ARG A 85 -5.60 25.88 1.59
CA ARG A 85 -5.62 27.03 0.67
C ARG A 85 -6.79 27.97 0.95
N ALA A 86 -7.99 27.43 1.20
CA ALA A 86 -9.17 28.21 1.52
C ALA A 86 -9.02 28.95 2.86
N VAL A 87 -8.46 28.28 3.87
CA VAL A 87 -8.13 28.88 5.17
C VAL A 87 -7.17 30.05 4.99
N VAL A 88 -6.10 29.88 4.22
CA VAL A 88 -5.14 30.97 3.92
C VAL A 88 -5.82 32.14 3.20
N GLN A 89 -6.70 31.85 2.23
CA GLN A 89 -7.46 32.89 1.53
C GLN A 89 -8.41 33.65 2.48
N LEU A 90 -9.10 32.94 3.37
CA LEU A 90 -10.01 33.54 4.35
C LEU A 90 -9.24 34.44 5.33
N ILE A 91 -8.08 33.99 5.81
CA ILE A 91 -7.21 34.80 6.69
C ILE A 91 -6.77 36.08 5.97
N ARG A 92 -6.35 35.99 4.69
CA ARG A 92 -5.97 37.16 3.89
C ARG A 92 -7.14 38.15 3.70
N GLN A 93 -8.35 37.65 3.48
CA GLN A 93 -9.54 38.49 3.35
C GLN A 93 -9.88 39.19 4.66
N ARG A 94 -9.83 38.48 5.79
CA ARG A 94 -10.07 39.05 7.13
C ARG A 94 -9.05 40.15 7.45
N LEU A 95 -7.76 39.89 7.28
CA LEU A 95 -6.71 40.90 7.47
C LEU A 95 -6.89 42.13 6.58
N LYS A 96 -7.41 41.97 5.35
CA LYS A 96 -7.70 43.09 4.45
C LYS A 96 -8.94 43.88 4.88
N GLN A 97 -9.97 43.21 5.38
CA GLN A 97 -11.18 43.84 5.91
C GLN A 97 -10.89 44.59 7.21
N ASP A 98 -10.10 44.00 8.12
CA ASP A 98 -9.67 44.64 9.37
C ASP A 98 -8.79 45.87 9.10
N LYS A 99 -8.02 45.88 8.00
CA LYS A 99 -7.26 47.05 7.53
C LYS A 99 -8.10 48.11 6.80
N ALA A 100 -9.36 47.84 6.47
CA ALA A 100 -10.24 48.73 5.71
C ALA A 100 -11.63 48.80 6.36
N PRO A 101 -11.79 49.39 7.57
CA PRO A 101 -11.62 50.83 7.76
C PRO A 101 -11.16 51.21 9.20
N ALA A 102 -9.85 51.31 9.43
CA ALA A 102 -9.31 52.09 10.54
C ALA A 102 -7.93 52.60 10.12
N GLY A 103 -7.82 53.91 9.82
CA GLY A 103 -6.53 54.54 9.53
C GLY A 103 -6.24 54.78 8.04
N LYS A 104 -7.13 55.48 7.33
CA LYS A 104 -6.60 56.58 6.52
C LYS A 104 -6.06 57.60 7.53
N GLU A 105 -4.88 58.15 7.25
CA GLU A 105 -4.08 59.07 8.07
C GLU A 105 -2.91 58.43 8.85
N ALA A 106 -1.86 58.03 8.13
CA ALA A 106 -0.46 58.33 8.49
C ALA A 106 0.49 57.84 7.39
N GLY A 107 1.19 58.77 6.76
CA GLY A 107 2.54 58.61 6.19
C GLY A 107 2.77 57.49 5.17
N ALA A 108 2.78 57.86 3.89
CA ALA A 108 3.41 57.06 2.85
C ALA A 108 4.92 56.91 3.13
N ASN A 109 5.34 55.74 3.59
CA ASN A 109 6.73 55.27 3.47
C ASN A 109 6.71 53.86 2.87
N ALA A 110 7.26 53.76 1.65
CA ALA A 110 7.24 52.55 0.83
C ALA A 110 8.25 51.46 1.29
N GLU A 111 8.94 51.67 2.42
CA GLU A 111 10.02 50.80 2.91
C GLU A 111 9.57 49.85 4.05
N ASP A 112 8.47 50.13 4.75
CA ASP A 112 7.96 49.30 5.87
C ASP A 112 6.97 48.20 5.47
N GLU A 113 6.46 48.20 4.24
CA GLU A 113 5.51 47.18 3.75
C GLU A 113 6.17 45.81 3.45
N LYS A 114 7.51 45.78 3.32
CA LYS A 114 8.27 44.54 3.10
C LYS A 114 8.68 43.85 4.41
N SER A 115 9.10 44.61 5.43
CA SER A 115 9.61 44.07 6.70
C SER A 115 8.51 43.41 7.54
N GLY A 116 7.35 44.06 7.72
CA GLY A 116 6.26 43.54 8.54
C GLY A 116 5.47 42.39 7.90
N ARG A 117 5.48 42.32 6.56
CA ARG A 117 4.81 41.27 5.79
C ARG A 117 5.53 39.94 5.88
N ASP A 118 6.85 39.96 5.94
CA ASP A 118 7.68 38.77 6.01
C ASP A 118 7.70 38.19 7.43
N GLU A 119 7.77 39.02 8.49
CA GLU A 119 7.72 38.51 9.87
C GLU A 119 6.34 37.95 10.26
N SER A 120 5.27 38.68 9.95
CA SER A 120 3.89 38.25 10.29
C SER A 120 3.48 37.00 9.49
N SER A 121 3.93 36.88 8.23
CA SER A 121 3.66 35.68 7.42
C SER A 121 4.52 34.49 7.84
N MET A 122 5.78 34.71 8.25
CA MET A 122 6.66 33.67 8.78
C MET A 122 6.20 33.17 10.15
N ALA A 123 5.67 34.04 11.02
CA ALA A 123 5.09 33.65 12.29
C ALA A 123 3.85 32.77 12.10
N LEU A 124 2.94 33.15 11.19
CA LEU A 124 1.77 32.34 10.85
C LEU A 124 2.15 31.00 10.20
N ALA A 125 3.16 30.98 9.33
CA ALA A 125 3.66 29.74 8.72
C ALA A 125 4.23 28.78 9.77
N ARG A 126 4.97 29.29 10.77
CA ARG A 126 5.46 28.51 11.91
C ARG A 126 4.33 27.96 12.77
N GLU A 127 3.27 28.75 13.00
CA GLU A 127 2.10 28.31 13.77
C GLU A 127 1.29 27.22 13.04
N VAL A 128 1.09 27.36 11.72
CA VAL A 128 0.43 26.35 10.89
C VAL A 128 1.24 25.05 10.83
N ALA A 129 2.58 25.14 10.76
CA ALA A 129 3.46 23.97 10.85
C ALA A 129 3.36 23.28 12.23
N LYS A 130 3.32 24.05 13.31
CA LYS A 130 3.11 23.55 14.69
C LYS A 130 1.73 22.89 14.88
N ALA A 131 0.70 23.39 14.22
CA ALA A 131 -0.64 22.78 14.22
C ALA A 131 -0.73 21.54 13.31
N GLY A 132 0.10 21.46 12.25
CA GLY A 132 0.25 20.27 11.42
C GLY A 132 0.86 19.08 12.17
N THR A 133 1.92 19.30 12.96
CA THR A 133 2.56 18.23 13.75
C THR A 133 1.67 17.67 14.86
N LYS A 134 0.85 18.51 15.53
CA LYS A 134 -0.13 18.05 16.54
C LYS A 134 -1.26 17.18 15.96
N ARG A 135 -1.60 17.34 14.68
CA ARG A 135 -2.61 16.50 14.00
C ARG A 135 -2.05 15.15 13.53
N GLY A 136 -0.74 15.08 13.26
CA GLY A 136 -0.05 13.82 12.91
C GLY A 136 0.33 12.98 14.13
N ALA A 137 0.66 13.61 15.26
CA ALA A 137 1.13 12.92 16.46
C ALA A 137 0.04 12.18 17.28
N GLY A 138 -1.24 12.35 16.93
CA GLY A 138 -2.37 11.70 17.61
C GLY A 138 -3.01 10.55 16.85
N ALA A 139 -2.46 10.16 15.68
CA ALA A 139 -3.07 9.16 14.80
C ALA A 139 -2.35 7.79 14.80
N ASP A 140 -1.29 7.64 15.60
CA ASP A 140 -0.40 6.46 15.60
C ASP A 140 -0.32 5.77 16.99
N SER A 141 -1.33 5.99 17.84
CA SER A 141 -1.33 5.59 19.27
C SER A 141 -2.60 4.84 19.69
N ASP A 142 -3.19 4.01 18.83
CA ASP A 142 -4.24 3.07 19.27
C ASP A 142 -4.20 1.74 18.49
N ASP A 143 -4.15 0.66 19.30
CA ASP A 143 -4.46 -0.77 19.10
C ASP A 143 -3.38 -1.78 18.63
N ASP A 144 -2.89 -2.53 19.63
CA ASP A 144 -2.61 -3.99 19.65
C ASP A 144 -3.61 -4.84 18.84
#